data_AF-A0A6N6KI89-F1
#
_entry.id   AF-A0A6N6KI89-F1
#
_cell.length_a   1.000
_cell.length_b   1.000
_cell.length_c   1.000
_cell.angle_alpha   90.00
_cell.angle_beta   90.00
_cell.angle_gamma   90.00
#
_symmetry.space_group_name_H-M   'P 1'
#
loop_
_entity.id
_entity.type
_entity.pdbx_description
1 polymer ?
#
loop_
_entity_poly.entity_id
_entity_poly.type
_entity_poly.pdbx_seq_one_letter_code
_entity_poly.pdbx_strand_id
1 'polypeptide(L)'
;MTEEEHIQKGFNTGYRLQQLDPTLSQKFIQTFEGNSHPYVQGFVKGTEQLNLEREQAKANSQTEDYFNQIQSRLKPRSPEKGRDKDDKGIDL
;
A
#
# COMPACT_ATOMS: atom_id res chain seq x y z
N MET A 1 20.45 -9.27 -28.34
CA MET A 1 19.90 -8.86 -27.04
C MET A 1 20.67 -9.64 -25.99
N THR A 2 21.27 -8.96 -25.01
CA THR A 2 22.08 -9.60 -23.97
C THR A 2 21.17 -10.28 -22.94
N GLU A 3 21.73 -11.17 -22.13
CA GLU A 3 21.01 -11.79 -21.01
C GLU A 3 20.43 -10.74 -20.05
N GLU A 4 21.22 -9.72 -19.73
CA GLU A 4 20.82 -8.61 -18.86
C GLU A 4 19.67 -7.79 -19.47
N GLU A 5 19.70 -7.53 -20.78
CA GLU A 5 18.59 -6.89 -21.48
C GLU A 5 17.31 -7.73 -21.44
N HIS A 6 17.42 -9.06 -21.52
CA HIS A 6 16.28 -9.95 -21.37
C HIS A 6 15.69 -9.88 -19.96
N ILE A 7 16.53 -9.92 -18.93
CA ILE A 7 16.11 -9.81 -17.52
C ILE A 7 15.40 -8.48 -17.28
N GLN A 8 16.02 -7.36 -17.68
CA GLN A 8 15.45 -6.03 -17.47
C GLN A 8 14.10 -5.87 -18.19
N LYS A 9 14.00 -6.35 -19.43
CA LYS A 9 12.76 -6.27 -20.20
C LYS A 9 11.67 -7.14 -19.58
N GLY A 10 12.04 -8.34 -19.13
CA GLY A 10 11.15 -9.24 -18.39
C GLY A 10 10.59 -8.53 -17.16
N PHE A 11 11.48 -8.02 -16.31
CA PHE A 11 11.14 -7.29 -15.09
C PHE A 11 10.15 -6.16 -15.33
N ASN A 12 10.46 -5.27 -16.27
CA ASN A 12 9.59 -4.15 -16.60
C ASN A 12 8.22 -4.62 -17.10
N THR A 13 8.17 -5.73 -17.83
CA THR A 13 6.91 -6.29 -18.35
C THR A 13 6.07 -6.89 -17.22
N GLY A 14 6.65 -7.72 -16.36
CA GLY A 14 5.96 -8.34 -15.24
C GLY A 14 5.43 -7.31 -14.25
N TYR A 15 6.23 -6.31 -13.91
CA TYR A 15 5.83 -5.21 -13.04
C TYR A 15 4.62 -4.45 -13.60
N ARG A 16 4.66 -4.07 -14.89
CA ARG A 16 3.54 -3.37 -15.56
C ARG A 16 2.30 -4.24 -15.67
N LEU A 17 2.45 -5.52 -15.98
CA LEU A 17 1.31 -6.42 -16.08
C LEU A 17 0.64 -6.61 -14.73
N GLN A 18 1.42 -6.76 -13.66
CA GLN A 18 0.90 -6.84 -12.29
C GLN A 18 0.17 -5.56 -11.83
N GLN A 19 0.57 -4.40 -12.37
CA GLN A 19 -0.15 -3.14 -12.14
C GLN A 19 -1.50 -3.13 -12.86
N LEU A 20 -1.53 -3.58 -14.12
CA LEU A 20 -2.71 -3.51 -14.99
C LEU A 20 -3.74 -4.63 -14.69
N ASP A 21 -3.28 -5.87 -14.59
CA ASP A 21 -4.11 -7.05 -14.38
C ASP A 21 -3.34 -8.11 -13.55
N PRO A 22 -3.48 -8.08 -12.21
CA PRO A 22 -2.88 -9.06 -11.32
C PRO A 22 -3.30 -10.50 -11.61
N THR A 23 -4.54 -10.71 -12.09
CA THR A 23 -5.07 -12.05 -12.34
C THR A 23 -4.41 -12.66 -13.56
N LEU A 24 -4.28 -11.87 -14.64
CA LEU A 24 -3.58 -12.29 -15.85
C LEU A 24 -2.09 -12.53 -15.57
N SER A 25 -1.46 -11.64 -14.81
CA SER A 25 -0.06 -11.78 -14.39
C SER A 25 0.20 -13.10 -13.67
N GLN A 26 -0.65 -13.47 -12.70
CA GLN A 26 -0.58 -14.76 -12.00
C GLN A 26 -0.71 -15.96 -12.95
N LYS A 27 -1.66 -15.90 -13.90
CA LYS A 27 -1.82 -16.96 -14.91
C LYS A 27 -0.55 -17.13 -15.76
N PHE A 28 0.09 -16.03 -16.16
CA PHE A 28 1.35 -16.09 -16.88
C PHE A 28 2.46 -16.74 -16.05
N ILE A 29 2.61 -16.38 -14.77
CA ILE A 29 3.61 -17.01 -13.90
C ILE A 29 3.41 -18.52 -13.82
N GLN A 30 2.17 -19.00 -13.68
CA GLN A 30 1.86 -20.43 -13.65
C GLN A 30 2.25 -21.13 -14.96
N THR A 31 2.09 -20.47 -16.10
CA THR A 31 2.53 -21.05 -17.40
C THR A 31 4.04 -21.12 -17.56
N PHE A 32 4.80 -20.40 -16.72
CA PHE A 32 6.24 -20.36 -16.75
C PHE A 32 6.91 -21.33 -15.77
N GLU A 33 6.16 -22.16 -15.05
CA GLU A 33 6.73 -23.18 -14.16
C GLU A 33 7.75 -24.05 -14.90
N GLY A 34 9.00 -24.05 -14.40
CA GLY A 34 10.11 -24.79 -14.98
C GLY A 34 10.87 -24.08 -16.11
N ASN A 35 10.47 -22.88 -16.53
CA ASN A 35 11.19 -22.12 -17.56
C ASN A 35 12.27 -21.22 -16.94
N SER A 36 13.54 -21.53 -17.25
CA SER A 36 14.70 -20.78 -16.74
C SER A 36 15.14 -19.62 -17.63
N HIS A 37 14.38 -19.26 -18.68
CA HIS A 37 14.78 -18.20 -19.58
C HIS A 37 14.95 -16.86 -18.84
N PRO A 38 16.03 -16.09 -19.07
CA PRO A 38 16.32 -14.86 -18.31
C PRO A 38 15.17 -13.83 -18.32
N TYR A 39 14.47 -13.72 -19.44
CA TYR A 39 13.25 -12.92 -19.54
C TYR A 39 12.14 -13.34 -18.56
N VAL A 40 11.90 -14.65 -18.43
CA VAL A 40 10.90 -15.20 -17.53
C VAL A 40 11.29 -14.92 -16.08
N GLN A 41 12.57 -15.10 -15.74
CA GLN A 41 13.10 -14.77 -14.41
C GLN A 41 12.86 -13.29 -14.08
N GLY A 42 13.20 -12.41 -15.01
CA GLY A 42 12.92 -10.98 -14.89
C GLY A 42 11.43 -10.72 -14.67
N PHE A 43 10.57 -11.29 -15.51
CA PHE A 43 9.11 -11.13 -15.44
C PHE A 43 8.56 -11.54 -14.07
N VAL A 44 8.92 -12.71 -13.56
CA VAL A 44 8.49 -13.18 -12.24
C VAL A 44 8.94 -12.19 -11.16
N LYS A 45 10.21 -11.76 -11.18
CA LYS A 45 10.75 -10.80 -10.21
C LYS A 45 10.07 -9.44 -10.25
N GLY A 46 9.76 -8.92 -11.44
CA GLY A 46 9.02 -7.67 -11.58
C GLY A 46 7.61 -7.76 -11.02
N THR A 47 6.97 -8.92 -11.18
CA THR A 47 5.64 -9.20 -10.61
C THR A 47 5.67 -9.26 -9.09
N GLU A 48 6.67 -9.94 -8.52
CA GLU A 48 6.89 -10.04 -7.07
C GLU A 48 7.17 -8.67 -6.44
N GLN A 49 7.96 -7.83 -7.12
CA GLN A 49 8.33 -6.50 -6.62
C GLN A 49 7.11 -5.62 -6.33
N LEU A 50 6.11 -5.58 -7.22
CA LEU A 50 4.92 -4.76 -6.98
C LEU A 50 4.10 -5.29 -5.80
N ASN A 51 4.05 -6.61 -5.60
CA ASN A 51 3.35 -7.18 -4.45
C ASN A 51 4.02 -6.78 -3.14
N LEU A 52 5.36 -6.83 -3.11
CA LEU A 52 6.15 -6.38 -1.97
C LEU A 52 5.90 -4.89 -1.66
N GLU A 53 5.90 -4.03 -2.68
CA GLU A 53 5.61 -2.59 -2.51
C GLU A 53 4.20 -2.34 -1.96
N ARG A 54 3.21 -3.11 -2.41
CA ARG A 54 1.83 -3.04 -1.90
C ARG A 54 1.73 -3.50 -0.45
N GLU A 55 2.47 -4.53 -0.06
CA GLU A 55 2.53 -5.01 1.33
C GLU A 55 3.20 -3.99 2.25
N GLN A 56 4.31 -3.41 1.81
CA GLN A 56 5.01 -2.35 2.55
C GLN A 56 4.14 -1.10 2.71
N ALA A 57 3.42 -0.68 1.66
CA ALA A 57 2.50 0.45 1.74
C ALA A 57 1.39 0.22 2.77
N LYS A 58 0.84 -1.01 2.83
CA LYS A 58 -0.16 -1.39 3.84
C LYS A 58 0.43 -1.35 5.25
N ALA A 59 1.62 -1.94 5.46
CA ALA A 59 2.29 -1.95 6.75
C ALA A 59 2.53 -0.52 7.26
N ASN A 60 3.00 0.37 6.38
CA ASN A 60 3.26 1.77 6.73
C ASN A 60 1.96 2.53 7.07
N SER A 61 0.87 2.29 6.33
CA SER A 61 -0.43 2.91 6.67
C SER A 61 -0.95 2.48 8.04
N GLN A 62 -0.78 1.20 8.41
CA GLN A 62 -1.19 0.70 9.71
C GLN A 62 -0.37 1.31 10.86
N THR A 63 0.93 1.51 10.65
CA THR A 63 1.78 2.18 11.65
C THR A 63 1.40 3.65 11.84
N GLU A 64 1.07 4.35 10.75
CA GLU A 64 0.61 5.75 10.82
C GLU A 64 -0.73 5.86 11.54
N ASP A 65 -1.69 4.98 11.24
CA ASP A 65 -3.00 4.95 11.92
C ASP A 65 -2.84 4.68 13.42
N TYR A 66 -1.99 3.74 13.79
CA TYR A 66 -1.68 3.43 15.18
C TYR A 66 -1.03 4.61 15.90
N PHE A 67 -0.04 5.26 15.27
CA PHE A 67 0.62 6.44 15.81
C PHE A 67 -0.34 7.61 16.01
N ASN A 68 -1.20 7.89 15.04
CA ASN A 68 -2.24 8.92 15.12
C ASN A 68 -3.25 8.61 16.23
N GLN A 69 -3.62 7.34 16.40
CA GLN A 69 -4.49 6.91 17.49
C GLN A 69 -3.86 7.16 18.86
N ILE A 70 -2.57 6.85 19.04
CA ILE A 70 -1.84 7.17 20.28
C ILE A 70 -1.81 8.68 20.52
N GLN A 71 -1.42 9.46 19.52
CA GLN A 71 -1.35 10.93 19.63
C GLN A 71 -2.72 11.55 19.98
N SER A 72 -3.81 11.03 19.41
CA SER A 72 -5.16 11.49 19.73
C SER A 72 -5.56 11.25 21.19
N ARG A 73 -5.08 10.15 21.81
CA ARG A 73 -5.33 9.82 23.22
C ARG A 73 -4.44 10.62 24.17
N LEU A 74 -3.28 11.06 23.70
CA LEU A 74 -2.33 11.86 24.49
C LEU A 74 -2.62 13.37 24.41
N LYS A 75 -3.40 13.84 23.43
CA LYS A 75 -3.84 15.24 23.40
C LYS A 75 -4.72 15.51 24.63
N PRO A 76 -4.36 16.49 25.49
CA PRO A 76 -5.23 16.89 26.58
C PRO A 76 -6.55 17.36 25.97
N ARG A 77 -7.66 16.79 26.46
CA ARG A 77 -9.02 17.20 26.10
C ARG A 77 -9.11 18.70 26.37
N SER A 78 -9.14 19.52 25.32
CA SER A 78 -9.36 20.95 25.49
C SER A 78 -10.64 21.11 26.30
N PRO A 79 -10.63 21.89 27.40
CA PRO A 79 -11.83 22.08 28.19
C PRO A 79 -12.91 22.61 27.26
N GLU A 80 -14.00 21.87 27.12
CA GLU A 80 -15.19 22.35 26.43
C GLU A 80 -15.55 23.68 27.06
N LYS A 81 -15.43 24.75 26.28
CA LYS A 81 -15.78 26.10 26.68
C LYS A 81 -17.25 26.03 27.09
N GLY A 82 -17.50 26.07 28.39
CA GLY A 82 -18.83 26.01 28.97
C GLY A 82 -19.72 27.01 28.25
N ARG A 83 -20.87 26.55 27.77
CA ARG A 83 -21.92 27.46 27.32
C ARG A 83 -22.32 28.30 28.51
N ASP A 84 -22.03 29.60 28.44
CA ASP A 84 -22.52 30.60 29.38
C ASP A 84 -24.03 30.42 29.54
N LYS A 85 -24.45 30.17 30.79
CA LYS A 85 -25.84 30.22 31.21
C LYS A 85 -26.21 31.69 31.40
N ASP A 86 -26.54 32.36 30.30
CA ASP A 86 -27.14 33.69 30.37
C ASP A 86 -28.65 33.56 30.59
N ASP A 87 -29.00 33.65 31.87
CA ASP A 87 -30.03 34.54 32.43
C ASP A 87 -31.31 34.81 31.61
N LYS A 88 -32.43 34.18 32.00
CA LYS A 88 -33.78 34.74 31.85
C LYS A 88 -34.76 34.23 32.92
N GLY A 89 -35.15 35.13 33.83
CA GLY A 89 -36.54 35.32 34.23
C GLY A 89 -36.97 34.74 35.58
N ILE A 90 -36.93 35.57 36.63
CA ILE A 90 -37.92 35.51 37.70
C ILE A 90 -38.44 36.94 37.88
N ASP A 91 -39.59 37.25 37.29
CA ASP A 91 -40.40 38.40 37.72
C ASP A 91 -41.34 37.91 38.83
N LEU A 92 -41.33 38.63 39.96
CA LEU A 92 -42.24 38.51 41.10
C LEU A 92 -43.44 39.45 40.92
#